data_AF-A0A351I5E6-F1
#
_entry.id   AF-A0A351I5E6-F1
#
_cell.length_a   1.000
_cell.length_b   1.000
_cell.length_c   1.000
_cell.angle_alpha   90.00
_cell.angle_beta   90.00
_cell.angle_gamma   90.00
#
_symmetry.space_group_name_H-M   'P 1'
#
loop_
_entity.id
_entity.type
_entity.pdbx_description
1 polymer ?
#
loop_
_entity_poly.entity_id
_entity_poly.type
_entity_poly.pdbx_seq_one_letter_code
_entity_poly.pdbx_strand_id
1 'polypeptide(L)'
;MNDQEERVNRPKVSLYRCTCRHCDAAEEELRRLALRYGAIFEVQRVDRDERLRGFAGWSTPIVAVDGVGVTQFKVDVKAWEEALISRTGGKPPALVGFVVDMCCYFKRGVRPAGHEACALECFAAGGPVGIAALDGRVFLALPDKRDPAPFESLKKKPGEEVWVEGEIRLRDGLAGIVVSRAGEP
;
A
#
# COMPACT_ATOMS: atom_id res chain seq x y z
N MET A 1 15.79 -27.30 -2.07
CA MET A 1 16.80 -26.22 -1.98
C MET A 1 16.85 -25.46 -3.28
N ASN A 2 15.93 -24.52 -3.46
CA ASN A 2 16.25 -23.19 -3.97
C ASN A 2 15.14 -22.24 -3.52
N ASP A 3 15.02 -22.09 -2.19
CA ASP A 3 14.27 -21.01 -1.56
C ASP A 3 15.10 -19.73 -1.70
N GLN A 4 15.25 -19.27 -2.94
CA GLN A 4 15.53 -17.85 -3.14
C GLN A 4 14.23 -17.16 -2.74
N GLU A 5 14.23 -16.66 -1.51
CA GLU A 5 13.34 -15.60 -1.03
C GLU A 5 12.91 -14.76 -2.23
N GLU A 6 11.66 -14.95 -2.67
CA GLU A 6 11.01 -14.06 -3.60
C GLU A 6 10.94 -12.72 -2.87
N ARG A 7 12.01 -11.93 -2.98
CA ARG A 7 11.98 -10.54 -2.58
C ARG A 7 10.84 -9.95 -3.38
N VAL A 8 9.72 -9.72 -2.70
CA VAL A 8 8.55 -9.06 -3.27
C VAL A 8 9.09 -7.85 -4.02
N ASN A 9 9.12 -7.93 -5.35
CA ASN A 9 9.72 -6.91 -6.17
C ASN A 9 8.79 -5.70 -6.07
N ARG A 10 9.14 -4.76 -5.18
CA ARG A 10 8.37 -3.54 -4.96
C ARG A 10 8.88 -2.51 -5.93
N PRO A 11 8.13 -2.20 -7.01
CA PRO A 11 8.56 -1.18 -7.93
C PRO A 11 8.71 0.15 -7.20
N LYS A 12 9.71 0.95 -7.58
CA LYS A 12 9.95 2.27 -7.02
C LYS A 12 9.40 3.33 -7.96
N VAL A 13 8.36 4.03 -7.53
CA VAL A 13 7.78 5.18 -8.21
C VAL A 13 8.45 6.45 -7.70
N SER A 14 9.10 7.18 -8.59
CA SER A 14 9.74 8.48 -8.30
C SER A 14 8.98 9.59 -9.02
N LEU A 15 8.45 10.54 -8.25
CA LEU A 15 7.82 11.76 -8.77
C LEU A 15 8.78 12.93 -8.63
N TYR A 16 9.21 13.51 -9.75
CA TYR A 16 9.88 14.80 -9.78
C TYR A 16 8.84 15.89 -9.96
N ARG A 17 8.73 16.80 -8.98
CA ARG A 17 7.68 17.81 -8.94
C ARG A 17 8.16 19.18 -8.49
N CYS A 18 7.40 20.20 -8.87
CA CYS A 18 7.45 21.56 -8.34
C CYS A 18 6.12 21.90 -7.60
N THR A 19 5.87 23.18 -7.33
CA THR A 19 4.68 23.69 -6.63
C THR A 19 3.55 24.09 -7.59
N CYS A 20 3.20 23.22 -8.54
CA CYS A 20 2.08 23.44 -9.46
C CYS A 20 0.94 22.44 -9.24
N ARG A 21 -0.30 22.83 -9.60
CA ARG A 21 -1.50 21.99 -9.43
C ARG A 21 -1.42 20.62 -10.13
N HIS A 22 -0.68 20.53 -11.25
CA HIS A 22 -0.50 19.28 -11.97
C HIS A 22 0.41 18.32 -11.21
N CYS A 23 1.41 18.86 -10.51
CA CYS A 23 2.25 18.08 -9.62
C CYS A 23 1.49 17.61 -8.37
N ASP A 24 0.59 18.43 -7.82
CA ASP A 24 -0.26 18.01 -6.70
C ASP A 24 -1.19 16.87 -7.10
N ALA A 25 -1.86 17.01 -8.25
CA ALA A 25 -2.70 15.94 -8.80
C ALA A 25 -1.90 14.67 -9.12
N ALA A 26 -0.68 14.79 -9.66
CA ALA A 26 0.19 13.65 -9.90
C ALA A 26 0.57 12.94 -8.60
N GLU A 27 0.94 13.68 -7.56
CA GLU A 27 1.32 13.11 -6.28
C GLU A 27 0.16 12.33 -5.65
N GLU A 28 -1.06 12.87 -5.69
CA GLU A 28 -2.24 12.19 -5.15
C GLU A 28 -2.51 10.85 -5.85
N GLU A 29 -2.52 10.84 -7.18
CA GLU A 29 -2.78 9.63 -7.95
C GLU A 29 -1.64 8.61 -7.83
N LEU A 30 -0.38 9.06 -7.82
CA LEU A 30 0.76 8.17 -7.64
C LEU A 30 0.80 7.56 -6.24
N ARG A 31 0.37 8.28 -5.20
CA ARG A 31 0.20 7.70 -3.85
C ARG A 31 -0.83 6.58 -3.86
N ARG A 32 -1.96 6.77 -4.55
CA ARG A 32 -3.00 5.73 -4.70
C ARG A 32 -2.48 4.50 -5.44
N LEU A 33 -1.82 4.71 -6.58
CA LEU A 33 -1.23 3.63 -7.37
C LEU A 33 -0.13 2.90 -6.59
N ALA A 34 0.77 3.64 -5.94
CA ALA A 34 1.82 3.03 -5.14
C ALA A 34 1.26 2.20 -3.99
N LEU A 35 0.20 2.69 -3.33
CA LEU A 35 -0.49 1.92 -2.31
C LEU A 35 -1.07 0.62 -2.89
N ARG A 36 -1.81 0.73 -4.00
CA ARG A 36 -2.47 -0.39 -4.69
C ARG A 36 -1.49 -1.46 -5.14
N TYR A 37 -0.35 -1.08 -5.69
CA TYR A 37 0.63 -2.02 -6.27
C TYR A 37 1.79 -2.37 -5.31
N GLY A 38 1.72 -1.93 -4.05
CA GLY A 38 2.80 -2.15 -3.09
C GLY A 38 4.12 -1.49 -3.50
N ALA A 39 4.05 -0.42 -4.28
CA ALA A 39 5.20 0.31 -4.78
C ALA A 39 5.78 1.24 -3.70
N ILE A 40 7.10 1.40 -3.71
CA ILE A 40 7.77 2.45 -2.93
C ILE A 40 7.52 3.77 -3.65
N PHE A 41 7.01 4.79 -2.94
CA PHE A 41 6.76 6.11 -3.52
C PHE A 41 7.68 7.17 -2.94
N GLU A 42 8.42 7.85 -3.81
CA GLU A 42 9.34 8.93 -3.46
C GLU A 42 9.03 10.20 -4.23
N VAL A 43 9.20 11.34 -3.56
CA VAL A 43 8.97 12.67 -4.12
C VAL A 43 10.29 13.44 -4.15
N GLN A 44 10.69 13.87 -5.33
CA GLN A 44 11.86 14.69 -5.60
C GLN A 44 11.41 16.13 -5.90
N ARG A 45 11.79 17.07 -5.03
CA ARG A 45 11.38 18.49 -5.09
C ARG A 45 12.35 19.28 -5.96
N VAL A 46 12.10 19.32 -7.27
CA VAL A 46 12.98 20.03 -8.21
C VAL A 46 12.99 21.53 -7.98
N ASP A 47 11.94 22.08 -7.35
CA ASP A 47 11.87 23.48 -6.94
C ASP A 47 12.84 23.81 -5.80
N ARG A 48 13.34 22.81 -5.07
CA ARG A 48 14.19 22.98 -3.88
C ARG A 48 15.58 22.37 -4.01
N ASP A 49 15.86 21.66 -5.10
CA ASP A 49 17.16 21.06 -5.38
C ASP A 49 17.78 21.68 -6.64
N GLU A 50 18.82 22.48 -6.45
CA GLU A 50 19.55 23.15 -7.54
C GLU A 50 20.13 22.18 -8.57
N ARG A 51 20.48 20.96 -8.15
CA ARG A 51 21.01 19.92 -9.05
C ARG A 51 19.94 19.42 -10.01
N LEU A 52 18.68 19.39 -9.56
CA LEU A 52 17.54 18.93 -10.35
C LEU A 52 16.89 20.05 -11.15
N ARG A 53 17.02 21.33 -10.75
CA ARG A 53 16.40 22.48 -11.43
C ARG A 53 16.75 22.55 -12.92
N GLY A 54 18.03 22.39 -13.28
CA GLY A 54 18.47 22.47 -14.67
C GLY A 54 18.02 21.28 -15.54
N PHE A 55 17.83 20.11 -14.92
CA PHE A 55 17.47 18.87 -15.62
C PHE A 55 15.95 18.68 -15.77
N ALA A 56 15.18 18.98 -14.72
CA ALA A 56 13.77 18.61 -14.60
C ALA A 56 12.82 19.78 -14.30
N GLY A 57 13.34 20.98 -13.98
CA GLY A 57 12.53 22.10 -13.50
C GLY A 57 11.45 22.59 -14.45
N TRP A 58 11.67 22.45 -15.77
CA TRP A 58 10.75 22.89 -16.81
C TRP A 58 9.80 21.79 -17.30
N SER A 59 9.98 20.52 -16.87
CA SER A 59 9.27 19.34 -17.39
C SER A 59 8.43 18.57 -16.37
N THR A 60 8.28 19.09 -15.15
CA THR A 60 7.46 18.48 -14.09
C THR A 60 5.95 18.53 -14.37
N PRO A 61 5.15 17.53 -13.93
CA PRO A 61 5.59 16.34 -13.20
C PRO A 61 6.31 15.35 -14.14
N ILE A 62 7.46 14.83 -13.69
CA ILE A 62 8.14 13.70 -14.33
C ILE A 62 7.96 12.49 -13.43
N VAL A 63 7.53 11.38 -14.02
CA VAL A 63 7.33 10.12 -13.30
C VAL A 63 8.28 9.09 -13.85
N ALA A 64 9.03 8.45 -12.96
CA ALA A 64 9.86 7.30 -13.28
C ALA A 64 9.44 6.11 -12.43
N VAL A 65 9.51 4.90 -13.00
CA VAL A 65 9.30 3.65 -12.27
C VAL A 65 10.52 2.77 -12.45
N ASP A 66 11.17 2.41 -11.34
CA ASP A 66 12.48 1.74 -11.29
C ASP A 66 13.57 2.49 -12.08
N GLY A 67 13.56 3.82 -11.99
CA GLY A 67 14.51 4.69 -12.70
C GLY A 67 14.21 4.90 -14.18
N VAL A 68 13.22 4.21 -14.76
CA VAL A 68 12.80 4.39 -16.15
C VAL A 68 11.73 5.47 -16.24
N GLY A 69 11.97 6.53 -17.02
CA GLY A 69 11.00 7.60 -17.26
C GLY A 69 9.74 7.08 -17.96
N VAL A 70 8.57 7.38 -17.40
CA VAL A 70 7.25 6.96 -17.90
C VAL A 70 6.50 8.14 -18.51
N THR A 71 6.44 9.27 -17.82
CA THR A 71 5.78 10.49 -18.32
C THR A 71 6.53 11.74 -17.91
N GLN A 72 6.27 12.82 -18.66
CA GLN A 72 6.68 14.19 -18.37
C GLN A 72 5.55 15.15 -18.77
N PHE A 73 5.45 16.32 -18.13
CA PHE A 73 4.47 17.39 -18.39
C PHE A 73 2.98 17.06 -18.23
N LYS A 74 2.61 15.83 -17.83
CA LYS A 74 1.21 15.40 -17.79
C LYS A 74 0.91 14.47 -16.62
N VAL A 75 -0.35 14.50 -16.19
CA VAL A 75 -0.95 13.50 -15.31
C VAL A 75 -1.55 12.43 -16.22
N ASP A 76 -0.98 11.23 -16.20
CA ASP A 76 -1.42 10.11 -17.05
C ASP A 76 -1.43 8.83 -16.22
N VAL A 77 -2.49 8.70 -15.43
CA VAL A 77 -2.69 7.60 -14.48
C VAL A 77 -2.63 6.25 -15.16
N LYS A 78 -3.16 6.15 -16.39
CA LYS A 78 -3.16 4.91 -17.16
C LYS A 78 -1.73 4.46 -17.50
N ALA A 79 -0.88 5.37 -17.99
CA ALA A 79 0.51 5.04 -18.29
C ALA A 79 1.29 4.61 -17.03
N TRP A 80 1.01 5.23 -15.88
CA TRP A 80 1.64 4.87 -14.61
C TRP A 80 1.18 3.50 -14.10
N GLU A 81 -0.11 3.21 -14.23
CA GLU A 81 -0.69 1.92 -13.85
C GLU A 81 -0.16 0.79 -14.74
N GLU A 82 -0.10 0.98 -16.06
CA GLU A 82 0.50 0.03 -17.01
C GLU A 82 1.98 -0.24 -16.69
N ALA A 83 2.73 0.79 -16.31
CA ALA A 83 4.12 0.64 -15.89
C ALA A 83 4.26 -0.17 -14.59
N LEU A 84 3.34 -0.03 -13.64
CA LEU A 84 3.33 -0.82 -12.41
C LEU A 84 2.92 -2.27 -12.67
N ILE A 85 1.85 -2.48 -13.45
CA ILE A 85 1.38 -3.80 -13.89
C ILE A 85 2.51 -4.61 -14.52
N SER A 86 3.32 -4.01 -15.39
CA SER A 86 4.42 -4.73 -16.05
C SER A 86 5.53 -5.16 -15.10
N ARG A 87 5.69 -4.49 -13.95
CA ARG A 87 6.71 -4.78 -12.93
C ARG A 87 6.24 -5.73 -11.85
N THR A 88 4.94 -5.75 -11.58
CA THR A 88 4.32 -6.64 -10.57
C THR A 88 3.67 -7.89 -11.17
N GLY A 89 3.84 -8.16 -12.47
CA GLY A 89 3.22 -9.31 -13.13
C GLY A 89 1.68 -9.22 -13.23
N GLY A 90 1.15 -8.00 -13.19
CA GLY A 90 -0.27 -7.69 -13.42
C GLY A 90 -1.20 -7.91 -12.24
N LYS A 91 -0.70 -8.26 -11.05
CA LYS A 91 -1.49 -8.28 -9.81
C LYS A 91 -0.80 -7.49 -8.70
N PRO A 92 -1.56 -6.83 -7.82
CA PRO A 92 -1.03 -6.36 -6.54
C PRO A 92 -0.37 -7.53 -5.79
N PRO A 93 0.81 -7.34 -5.18
CA PRO A 93 1.38 -8.37 -4.34
C PRO A 93 0.47 -8.63 -3.13
N ALA A 94 0.50 -9.86 -2.62
CA ALA A 94 -0.11 -10.16 -1.33
C ALA A 94 0.50 -9.25 -0.24
N LEU A 95 -0.36 -8.74 0.63
CA LEU A 95 0.05 -7.96 1.78
C LEU A 95 0.41 -8.90 2.92
N VAL A 96 1.68 -8.90 3.34
CA VAL A 96 2.14 -9.67 4.50
C VAL A 96 2.16 -8.76 5.73
N GLY A 97 1.59 -9.21 6.85
CA GLY A 97 1.50 -8.41 8.07
C GLY A 97 0.79 -9.11 9.21
N PHE A 98 0.58 -8.38 10.30
CA PHE A 98 -0.08 -8.88 11.51
C PHE A 98 -1.55 -8.48 11.55
N VAL A 99 -2.43 -9.40 11.97
CA VAL A 99 -3.82 -9.06 12.28
C VAL A 99 -3.88 -8.28 13.59
N VAL A 100 -4.52 -7.10 13.57
CA VAL A 100 -4.60 -6.21 14.74
C VAL A 100 -6.02 -5.77 15.03
N ASP A 101 -6.35 -5.57 16.32
CA ASP A 101 -7.51 -4.78 16.74
C ASP A 101 -7.18 -3.29 16.55
N MET A 102 -7.92 -2.62 15.67
CA MET A 102 -7.66 -1.22 15.34
C MET A 102 -7.88 -0.29 16.54
N CYS A 103 -8.80 -0.62 17.46
CA CYS A 103 -9.02 0.16 18.68
C CYS A 103 -7.77 0.15 19.58
N CYS A 104 -7.14 -1.01 19.73
CA CYS A 104 -5.90 -1.17 20.48
C CYS A 104 -4.70 -0.59 19.73
N TYR A 105 -4.63 -0.84 18.42
CA TYR A 105 -3.58 -0.34 17.55
C TYR A 105 -3.45 1.19 17.62
N PHE A 106 -4.54 1.95 17.50
CA PHE A 106 -4.48 3.41 17.58
C PHE A 106 -3.97 3.94 18.92
N LYS A 107 -4.19 3.20 20.01
CA LYS A 107 -3.74 3.61 21.34
C LYS A 107 -2.29 3.21 21.63
N ARG A 108 -1.82 2.10 21.04
CA ARG A 108 -0.64 1.38 21.53
C ARG A 108 0.33 0.89 20.45
N GLY A 109 0.04 1.10 19.17
CA GLY A 109 0.80 0.61 18.02
C GLY A 109 0.63 -0.89 17.76
N VAL A 110 1.47 -1.44 16.88
CA VAL A 110 1.53 -2.89 16.61
C VAL A 110 2.09 -3.60 17.84
N ARG A 111 1.24 -4.36 18.54
CA ARG A 111 1.66 -5.28 19.61
C ARG A 111 0.90 -6.59 19.47
N PRO A 112 1.49 -7.59 18.79
CA PRO A 112 0.84 -8.89 18.64
C PRO A 112 0.81 -9.68 19.95
N ALA A 113 1.87 -9.59 20.77
CA ALA A 113 2.06 -10.50 21.90
C ALA A 113 1.30 -10.10 23.18
N GLY A 114 0.55 -11.06 23.75
CA GLY A 114 -0.03 -10.98 25.10
C GLY A 114 -1.41 -10.33 25.19
N HIS A 115 -2.03 -10.00 24.06
CA HIS A 115 -3.36 -9.38 23.99
C HIS A 115 -4.31 -10.09 22.99
N GLU A 116 -3.96 -11.30 22.56
CA GLU A 116 -4.70 -12.10 21.59
C GLU A 116 -6.13 -12.39 22.10
N ALA A 117 -6.26 -12.80 23.37
CA ALA A 117 -7.57 -13.06 23.98
C ALA A 117 -8.47 -11.81 24.04
N CYS A 118 -7.89 -10.64 24.37
CA CYS A 118 -8.61 -9.37 24.39
C CYS A 118 -9.04 -8.96 22.97
N ALA A 119 -8.19 -9.18 21.97
CA ALA A 119 -8.51 -8.91 20.58
C ALA A 119 -9.61 -9.85 20.05
N LEU A 120 -9.61 -11.13 20.42
CA LEU A 120 -10.69 -12.08 20.10
C LEU A 120 -12.04 -11.59 20.64
N GLU A 121 -12.07 -11.13 21.90
CA GLU A 121 -13.28 -10.54 22.50
C GLU A 121 -13.73 -9.28 21.75
N CYS A 122 -12.78 -8.40 21.40
CA CYS A 122 -13.08 -7.20 20.63
C CYS A 122 -13.69 -7.54 19.26
N PHE A 123 -13.11 -8.49 18.54
CA PHE A 123 -13.63 -8.94 17.25
C PHE A 123 -15.00 -9.61 17.35
N ALA A 124 -15.22 -10.41 18.39
CA ALA A 124 -16.53 -11.01 18.67
C ALA A 124 -17.60 -9.94 18.97
N ALA A 125 -17.20 -8.83 19.58
CA ALA A 125 -18.07 -7.66 19.83
C ALA A 125 -18.25 -6.74 18.60
N GLY A 126 -17.71 -7.09 17.43
CA GLY A 126 -17.81 -6.30 16.21
C GLY A 126 -16.74 -5.20 16.07
N GLY A 127 -15.64 -5.32 16.82
CA GLY A 127 -14.49 -4.43 16.75
C GLY A 127 -13.81 -4.44 15.37
N PRO A 128 -13.19 -3.31 14.96
CA PRO A 128 -12.53 -3.18 13.67
C PRO A 128 -11.24 -4.01 13.57
N VAL A 129 -11.18 -4.87 12.55
CA VAL A 129 -10.00 -5.68 12.22
C VAL A 129 -9.08 -4.89 11.28
N GLY A 130 -7.79 -4.87 11.57
CA GLY A 130 -6.78 -4.27 10.71
C GLY A 130 -5.68 -5.25 10.32
N ILE A 131 -4.96 -4.91 9.27
CA ILE A 131 -3.70 -5.55 8.89
C ILE A 131 -2.58 -4.51 9.04
N ALA A 132 -1.68 -4.76 9.99
CA ALA A 132 -0.44 -4.01 10.13
C ALA A 132 0.63 -4.67 9.26
N ALA A 133 0.80 -4.15 8.05
CA ALA A 133 1.72 -4.71 7.06
C ALA A 133 3.18 -4.54 7.47
N LEU A 134 4.03 -5.50 7.08
CA LEU A 134 5.46 -5.48 7.37
C LEU A 134 6.19 -4.28 6.73
N ASP A 135 5.60 -3.66 5.71
CA ASP A 135 6.13 -2.44 5.08
C ASP A 135 5.76 -1.14 5.81
N GLY A 136 5.13 -1.24 6.99
CA GLY A 136 4.77 -0.11 7.85
C GLY A 136 3.42 0.52 7.50
N ARG A 137 2.72 0.05 6.49
CA ARG A 137 1.35 0.49 6.16
C ARG A 137 0.33 -0.26 7.01
N VAL A 138 -0.80 0.38 7.29
CA VAL A 138 -1.92 -0.26 8.00
C VAL A 138 -3.20 -0.09 7.22
N PHE A 139 -3.95 -1.18 7.10
CA PHE A 139 -5.19 -1.24 6.35
C PHE A 139 -6.32 -1.70 7.24
N LEU A 140 -7.48 -1.06 7.11
CA LEU A 140 -8.72 -1.63 7.63
C LEU A 140 -9.09 -2.87 6.80
N ALA A 141 -9.20 -4.03 7.44
CA ALA A 141 -9.69 -5.23 6.74
C ALA A 141 -11.21 -5.12 6.57
N LEU A 142 -11.68 -5.35 5.34
CA LEU A 142 -13.08 -5.28 4.97
C LEU A 142 -13.54 -6.62 4.40
N PRO A 143 -14.73 -7.13 4.75
CA PRO A 143 -15.28 -8.33 4.14
C PRO A 143 -15.60 -8.09 2.66
N ASP A 144 -15.30 -9.07 1.81
CA ASP A 144 -15.89 -9.12 0.47
C ASP A 144 -17.38 -9.49 0.60
N LYS A 145 -18.24 -8.75 -0.09
CA LYS A 145 -19.69 -8.96 -0.07
C LYS A 145 -20.09 -10.33 -0.65
N ARG A 146 -19.30 -10.88 -1.58
CA ARG A 146 -19.55 -12.16 -2.26
C ARG A 146 -19.05 -13.33 -1.44
N ASP A 147 -17.89 -13.18 -0.79
CA ASP A 147 -17.30 -14.19 0.07
C ASP A 147 -16.63 -13.56 1.30
N PRO A 148 -17.31 -13.52 2.46
CA PRO A 148 -16.75 -12.97 3.68
C PRO A 148 -15.80 -13.94 4.39
N ALA A 149 -15.71 -15.21 3.99
CA ALA A 149 -14.97 -16.23 4.73
C ALA A 149 -13.47 -15.92 4.93
N PRO A 150 -12.75 -15.37 3.94
CA PRO A 150 -11.37 -14.90 4.11
C PRO A 150 -11.22 -13.80 5.18
N PHE A 151 -12.20 -12.90 5.30
CA PHE A 151 -12.18 -11.88 6.36
C PHE A 151 -12.50 -12.49 7.74
N GLU A 152 -13.48 -13.40 7.81
CA GLU A 152 -13.84 -14.07 9.06
C GLU A 152 -12.73 -14.99 9.60
N SER A 153 -11.86 -15.52 8.74
CA SER A 153 -10.70 -16.31 9.18
C SER A 153 -9.67 -15.44 9.91
N LEU A 154 -9.48 -14.19 9.49
CA LEU A 154 -8.56 -13.24 10.13
C LEU A 154 -8.96 -12.93 11.58
N LYS A 155 -10.26 -12.84 11.87
CA LYS A 155 -10.76 -12.59 13.24
C LYS A 155 -10.34 -13.66 14.25
N LYS A 156 -9.95 -14.85 13.79
CA LYS A 156 -9.53 -15.95 14.66
C LYS A 156 -8.05 -15.92 14.98
N LYS A 157 -7.30 -14.98 14.38
CA LYS A 157 -5.84 -14.95 14.35
C LYS A 157 -5.25 -13.62 14.83
N PRO A 158 -5.79 -12.95 15.87
CA PRO A 158 -5.20 -11.69 16.32
C PRO A 158 -3.74 -11.88 16.73
N GLY A 159 -2.89 -10.96 16.30
CA GLY A 159 -1.46 -10.99 16.59
C GLY A 159 -0.66 -11.98 15.73
N GLU A 160 -1.31 -12.84 14.95
CA GLU A 160 -0.60 -13.73 14.02
C GLU A 160 -0.18 -12.98 12.75
N GLU A 161 0.95 -13.42 12.19
CA GLU A 161 1.37 -13.02 10.85
C GLU A 161 0.55 -13.77 9.80
N VAL A 162 0.10 -13.05 8.77
CA VAL A 162 -0.72 -13.55 7.68
C VAL A 162 -0.31 -12.90 6.36
N TRP A 163 -0.57 -13.58 5.25
CA TRP A 163 -0.68 -12.93 3.94
C TRP A 163 -2.14 -12.66 3.62
N VAL A 164 -2.40 -11.55 2.94
CA VAL A 164 -3.75 -11.09 2.56
C VAL A 164 -3.73 -10.60 1.12
N GLU A 165 -4.60 -11.15 0.29
CA GLU A 165 -4.90 -10.63 -1.04
C GLU A 165 -6.28 -9.95 -1.03
N GLY A 166 -6.42 -8.92 -1.85
CA GLY A 166 -7.64 -8.15 -1.88
C GLY A 166 -7.54 -6.90 -2.73
N GLU A 167 -8.66 -6.19 -2.82
CA GLU A 167 -8.68 -4.88 -3.45
C GLU A 167 -8.37 -3.79 -2.41
N ILE A 168 -7.27 -3.06 -2.60
CA ILE A 168 -6.96 -1.88 -1.80
C ILE A 168 -7.86 -0.72 -2.23
N ARG A 169 -8.59 -0.17 -1.27
CA ARG A 169 -9.45 1.02 -1.41
C ARG A 169 -8.85 2.16 -0.59
N LEU A 170 -8.71 3.32 -1.21
CA LEU A 170 -8.39 4.57 -0.51
C LEU A 170 -9.59 5.51 -0.62
N ARG A 171 -10.06 6.02 0.51
CA ARG A 171 -11.14 7.00 0.56
C ARG A 171 -10.92 7.98 1.71
N ASP A 172 -10.88 9.28 1.39
CA ASP A 172 -10.82 10.36 2.38
C ASP A 172 -9.69 10.19 3.42
N GLY A 173 -8.53 9.65 2.98
CA GLY A 173 -7.37 9.38 3.83
C GLY A 173 -7.38 8.02 4.55
N LEU A 174 -8.46 7.24 4.45
CA LEU A 174 -8.56 5.89 5.00
C LEU A 174 -8.18 4.85 3.94
N ALA A 175 -7.23 3.98 4.28
CA ALA A 175 -6.87 2.81 3.49
C ALA A 175 -7.58 1.57 4.05
N GLY A 176 -8.28 0.85 3.17
CA GLY A 176 -8.87 -0.44 3.48
C GLY A 176 -8.50 -1.49 2.44
N ILE A 177 -8.55 -2.76 2.83
CA ILE A 177 -8.39 -3.91 1.93
C ILE A 177 -9.67 -4.74 1.98
N VAL A 178 -10.34 -4.88 0.83
CA VAL A 178 -11.45 -5.82 0.67
C VAL A 178 -10.84 -7.20 0.50
N VAL A 179 -10.90 -8.01 1.55
CA VAL A 179 -10.17 -9.27 1.67
C VAL A 179 -10.82 -10.32 0.78
N SER A 180 -10.10 -10.77 -0.24
CA SER A 180 -10.56 -11.85 -1.13
C SER A 180 -9.88 -13.18 -0.82
N ARG A 181 -8.66 -13.18 -0.28
CA ARG A 181 -7.94 -14.37 0.19
C ARG A 181 -7.04 -14.01 1.36
N ALA A 182 -6.83 -14.94 2.27
CA ALA A 182 -5.86 -14.81 3.36
C ALA A 182 -5.36 -16.19 3.80
N GLY A 183 -4.17 -16.24 4.39
CA GLY A 183 -3.58 -17.47 4.91
C GLY A 183 -2.40 -17.22 5.83
N GLU A 184 -1.86 -18.31 6.36
CA GLU A 184 -0.58 -18.29 7.09
C GLU A 184 0.58 -18.09 6.10
N PRO A 185 1.65 -17.38 6.50
CA PRO A 185 2.84 -17.16 5.67
C PRO A 185 3.48 -18.45 5.16
#